data_AF-A0A957BP65-F1
#
_entry.id   AF-A0A957BP65-F1
#
_cell.length_a   1.000
_cell.length_b   1.000
_cell.length_c   1.000
_cell.angle_alpha   90.00
_cell.angle_beta   90.00
_cell.angle_gamma   90.00
#
_symmetry.space_group_name_H-M   'P 1'
#
loop_
_entity.id
_entity.type
_entity.pdbx_description
1 polymer ?
#
loop_
_entity_poly.entity_id
_entity_poly.type
_entity_poly.pdbx_seq_one_letter_code
_entity_poly.pdbx_strand_id
1 'polypeptide(L)'
;MLYWQYEVSLVDIFTDDAVIDYPECCMPILVGWDDKEPSIILWSYAQEWTWQESVEAAEQTQVLRQSVSNQSIVVVLNMDFVQTIPRDSIRNMRRLLHHLQGGDFVILCGSNTAVNVITSFLRTLFQNEADRILMAASLEEARTLAREILSGSPPIR
;
A
#
# COMPACT_ATOMS: atom_id res chain seq x y z
N MET A 1 -18.37 8.49 19.03
CA MET A 1 -17.46 8.42 17.88
C MET A 1 -17.87 7.17 17.11
N LEU A 2 -18.73 7.35 16.11
CA LEU A 2 -19.32 6.26 15.32
C LEU A 2 -18.38 6.01 14.15
N TYR A 3 -17.61 4.92 14.21
CA TYR A 3 -16.87 4.43 13.05
C TYR A 3 -17.87 3.82 12.08
N TRP A 4 -18.02 4.42 10.90
CA TRP A 4 -18.75 3.84 9.80
C TRP A 4 -17.96 2.63 9.28
N GLN A 5 -18.35 1.42 9.68
CA GLN A 5 -17.89 0.18 9.05
C GLN A 5 -18.61 0.03 7.71
N TYR A 6 -18.01 0.56 6.66
CA TYR A 6 -18.33 0.16 5.30
C TYR A 6 -17.48 -1.07 4.97
N GLU A 7 -18.06 -2.26 5.07
CA GLU A 7 -17.54 -3.46 4.39
C GLU A 7 -17.83 -3.30 2.90
N VAL A 8 -17.07 -2.44 2.21
CA VAL A 8 -17.06 -2.44 0.75
C VAL A 8 -15.90 -3.34 0.34
N SER A 9 -16.24 -4.50 -0.21
CA SER A 9 -15.28 -5.35 -0.89
C SER A 9 -14.68 -4.55 -2.05
N LEU A 10 -13.36 -4.37 -2.09
CA LEU A 10 -12.67 -3.70 -3.20
C LEU A 10 -12.96 -4.37 -4.55
N VAL A 11 -13.39 -5.64 -4.54
CA VAL A 11 -13.78 -6.40 -5.74
C VAL A 11 -15.00 -5.79 -6.45
N ASP A 12 -15.88 -5.10 -5.72
CA ASP A 12 -17.10 -4.50 -6.31
C ASP A 12 -16.86 -3.10 -6.92
N ILE A 13 -15.65 -2.55 -6.76
CA ILE A 13 -15.30 -1.17 -7.21
C ILE A 13 -14.72 -1.15 -8.64
N PHE A 14 -14.28 -2.30 -9.18
CA PHE A 14 -13.54 -2.38 -10.45
C PHE A 14 -14.32 -2.97 -11.63
N THR A 15 -15.66 -2.89 -11.65
CA THR A 15 -16.45 -3.23 -12.86
C THR A 15 -16.75 -1.99 -13.68
N ASP A 16 -16.30 -2.01 -14.94
CA ASP A 16 -16.34 -0.96 -15.96
C ASP A 16 -17.73 -0.30 -16.15
N ASP A 17 -17.71 1.01 -16.47
CA ASP A 17 -18.78 1.88 -17.02
C ASP A 17 -19.77 2.63 -16.11
N ALA A 18 -19.69 2.57 -14.78
CA ALA A 18 -20.45 3.50 -13.94
C ALA A 18 -19.61 4.76 -13.59
N VAL A 19 -19.89 5.89 -14.25
CA VAL A 19 -19.43 7.22 -13.78
C VAL A 19 -20.21 7.55 -12.50
N ILE A 20 -19.69 7.05 -11.37
CA ILE A 20 -20.18 7.42 -10.05
C ILE A 20 -19.58 8.78 -9.74
N ASP A 21 -20.43 9.80 -9.69
CA ASP A 21 -20.12 11.12 -9.17
C ASP A 21 -19.90 10.98 -7.66
N TYR A 22 -18.68 10.65 -7.27
CA TYR A 22 -18.30 10.53 -5.87
C TYR A 22 -18.24 11.93 -5.29
N PRO A 23 -19.03 12.26 -4.25
CA PRO A 23 -18.85 13.53 -3.55
C PRO A 23 -17.41 13.63 -3.08
N GLU A 24 -16.85 14.83 -3.16
CA GLU A 24 -15.45 15.25 -2.96
C GLU A 24 -14.81 14.88 -1.59
N CYS A 25 -15.37 13.93 -0.83
CA CYS A 25 -14.86 13.37 0.43
C CYS A 25 -14.10 12.05 0.25
N CYS A 26 -13.88 11.55 -0.96
CA CYS A 26 -13.16 10.30 -1.14
C CYS A 26 -11.67 10.56 -0.88
N MET A 27 -11.15 10.03 0.24
CA MET A 27 -9.71 10.09 0.51
C MET A 27 -8.95 9.55 -0.72
N PRO A 28 -7.92 10.24 -1.22
CA PRO A 28 -7.22 9.87 -2.45
C PRO A 28 -6.39 8.58 -2.29
N ILE A 29 -6.30 8.04 -1.07
CA ILE A 29 -5.67 6.77 -0.75
C ILE A 29 -6.75 5.83 -0.18
N LEU A 30 -7.04 4.77 -0.92
CA LEU A 30 -7.92 3.70 -0.47
C LEU A 30 -7.08 2.57 0.11
N VAL A 31 -7.47 2.04 1.27
CA VAL A 31 -6.78 0.93 1.94
C VAL A 31 -7.76 -0.20 2.19
N GLY A 32 -7.38 -1.42 1.80
CA GLY A 32 -8.20 -2.61 2.06
C GLY A 32 -7.47 -3.91 1.79
N TRP A 33 -8.15 -5.03 2.05
CA TRP A 33 -7.67 -6.35 1.67
C TRP A 33 -7.82 -6.56 0.16
N ASP A 34 -6.76 -7.03 -0.50
CA ASP A 34 -6.75 -7.35 -1.93
C ASP A 34 -7.24 -8.77 -2.23
N ASP A 35 -7.21 -9.64 -1.22
CA ASP A 35 -7.48 -11.06 -1.31
C ASP A 35 -8.62 -11.52 -0.38
N LYS A 36 -9.15 -12.72 -0.68
CA LYS A 36 -10.23 -13.33 0.12
C LYS A 36 -9.73 -13.82 1.49
N GLU A 37 -8.49 -14.28 1.55
CA GLU A 37 -7.80 -14.65 2.77
C GLU A 37 -6.92 -13.47 3.17
N PRO A 38 -7.21 -12.72 4.25
CA PRO A 38 -6.64 -11.40 4.50
C PRO A 38 -5.11 -11.47 4.74
N SER A 39 -4.34 -11.35 3.66
CA SER A 39 -2.89 -11.47 3.69
C SER A 39 -2.18 -10.38 2.87
N ILE A 40 -2.89 -9.75 1.94
CA ILE A 40 -2.39 -8.66 1.12
C ILE A 40 -3.21 -7.39 1.39
N ILE A 41 -2.58 -6.36 1.94
CA ILE A 41 -3.19 -5.04 2.06
C ILE A 41 -2.81 -4.22 0.82
N LEU A 42 -3.80 -3.71 0.10
CA LEU A 42 -3.61 -2.82 -1.03
C LEU A 42 -3.86 -1.37 -0.61
N TRP A 43 -2.89 -0.50 -0.90
CA TRP A 43 -3.07 0.95 -0.92
C TRP A 43 -3.22 1.36 -2.38
N SER A 44 -4.39 1.87 -2.75
CA SER A 44 -4.65 2.41 -4.08
C SER A 44 -4.64 3.93 -4.04
N TYR A 45 -3.69 4.54 -4.74
CA TYR A 45 -3.58 5.98 -4.86
C TYR A 45 -4.31 6.43 -6.13
N ALA A 46 -5.35 7.23 -5.97
CA ALA A 46 -6.17 7.68 -7.10
C ALA A 46 -5.56 8.93 -7.80
N GLN A 47 -4.99 9.87 -7.03
CA GLN A 47 -4.52 11.18 -7.53
C GLN A 47 -3.38 11.76 -6.65
N GLU A 48 -3.22 13.10 -6.70
CA GLU A 48 -2.49 13.85 -5.69
C GLU A 48 -3.04 13.50 -4.30
N TRP A 49 -2.12 13.27 -3.38
CA TRP A 49 -2.40 12.96 -1.98
C TRP A 49 -1.58 13.88 -1.11
N THR A 50 -1.95 14.01 0.14
CA THR A 50 -1.27 14.79 1.16
C THR A 50 -0.63 13.87 2.18
N TRP A 51 0.42 14.34 2.85
CA TRP A 51 1.02 13.57 3.92
C TRP A 51 0.00 13.09 4.96
N GLN A 52 -0.97 13.94 5.32
CA GLN A 52 -1.99 13.59 6.29
C GLN A 52 -2.83 12.39 5.85
N GLU A 53 -3.25 12.32 4.59
CA GLU A 53 -4.01 11.17 4.07
C GLU A 53 -3.19 9.88 4.10
N SER A 54 -1.87 9.96 3.91
CA SER A 54 -1.01 8.77 4.07
C SER A 54 -0.88 8.29 5.51
N VAL A 55 -0.98 9.21 6.49
CA VAL A 55 -1.02 8.86 7.90
C VAL A 55 -2.35 8.16 8.21
N GLU A 56 -3.46 8.70 7.73
CA GLU A 56 -4.78 8.09 7.87
C GLU A 56 -4.83 6.69 7.23
N ALA A 57 -4.22 6.52 6.05
CA ALA A 57 -4.05 5.22 5.40
C ALA A 57 -3.20 4.22 6.22
N ALA A 58 -2.13 4.70 6.88
CA ALA A 58 -1.34 3.87 7.79
C ALA A 58 -2.13 3.46 9.04
N GLU A 59 -2.93 4.35 9.61
CA GLU A 59 -3.80 4.03 10.74
C GLU A 59 -4.81 2.95 10.34
N GLN A 60 -5.43 3.07 9.16
CA GLN A 60 -6.32 2.03 8.61
C GLN A 60 -5.59 0.70 8.40
N THR A 61 -4.38 0.75 7.86
CA THR A 61 -3.52 -0.44 7.69
C THR A 61 -3.23 -1.11 9.02
N GLN A 62 -2.95 -0.34 10.07
CA GLN A 62 -2.73 -0.88 11.40
C GLN A 62 -3.99 -1.56 11.96
N VAL A 63 -5.17 -0.98 11.74
CA VAL A 63 -6.45 -1.59 12.13
C VAL A 63 -6.69 -2.91 11.40
N LEU A 64 -6.47 -2.96 10.09
CA LEU A 64 -6.55 -4.20 9.31
C LEU A 64 -5.52 -5.23 9.80
N ARG A 65 -4.27 -4.82 10.00
CA ARG A 65 -3.21 -5.69 10.51
C ARG A 65 -3.56 -6.33 11.86
N GLN A 66 -4.26 -5.60 12.73
CA GLN A 66 -4.70 -6.09 14.04
C GLN A 66 -5.76 -7.20 13.93
N SER A 67 -6.54 -7.25 12.84
CA SER A 67 -7.53 -8.32 12.64
C SER A 67 -6.91 -9.68 12.29
N VAL A 68 -5.63 -9.71 11.89
CA VAL A 68 -4.88 -10.92 11.50
C VAL A 68 -3.60 -11.08 12.34
N SER A 69 -3.73 -10.93 13.66
CA SER A 69 -2.60 -11.03 14.60
C SER A 69 -1.78 -12.31 14.40
N ASN A 70 -0.45 -12.19 14.39
CA ASN A 70 0.55 -13.28 14.26
C ASN A 70 0.79 -13.86 12.87
N GLN A 71 0.14 -13.36 11.81
CA GLN A 71 0.46 -13.72 10.42
C GLN A 71 1.27 -12.60 9.76
N SER A 72 2.28 -12.93 8.97
CA SER A 72 2.96 -11.93 8.11
C SER A 72 2.03 -11.48 7.00
N ILE A 73 2.04 -10.19 6.69
CA ILE A 73 1.29 -9.63 5.57
C ILE A 73 2.21 -9.01 4.51
N VAL A 74 1.66 -8.79 3.33
CA VAL A 74 2.30 -7.98 2.29
C VAL A 74 1.47 -6.72 2.08
N VAL A 75 2.12 -5.56 2.14
CA VAL A 75 1.50 -4.27 1.83
C VAL A 75 1.91 -3.87 0.41
N VAL A 76 0.94 -3.76 -0.48
CA VAL A 76 1.14 -3.31 -1.86
C VAL A 76 0.75 -1.84 -1.95
N LEU A 77 1.70 -0.99 -2.31
CA LEU A 77 1.47 0.43 -2.58
C LEU A 77 1.31 0.61 -4.10
N ASN A 78 0.08 0.67 -4.59
CA ASN A 78 -0.21 0.94 -6.00
C ASN A 78 -0.12 2.43 -6.31
N MET A 79 1.01 2.82 -6.90
CA MET A 79 1.34 4.21 -7.20
C MET A 79 1.32 4.51 -8.70
N ASP A 80 0.65 3.70 -9.52
CA ASP A 80 0.63 3.85 -10.99
C ASP A 80 0.17 5.25 -11.43
N PHE A 81 -0.79 5.83 -10.70
CA PHE A 81 -1.34 7.16 -10.99
C PHE A 81 -0.64 8.32 -10.25
N VAL A 82 0.34 8.03 -9.40
CA VAL A 82 1.04 9.06 -8.62
C VAL A 82 2.09 9.75 -9.48
N GLN A 83 1.86 11.03 -9.78
CA GLN A 83 2.80 11.82 -10.58
C GLN A 83 3.79 12.60 -9.71
N THR A 84 3.38 13.00 -8.52
CA THR A 84 4.16 13.87 -7.63
C THR A 84 4.18 13.31 -6.22
N ILE A 85 5.30 13.56 -5.52
CA ILE A 85 5.44 13.23 -4.09
C ILE A 85 5.26 14.55 -3.33
N PRO A 86 4.37 14.61 -2.33
CA PRO A 86 4.24 15.81 -1.51
C PRO A 86 5.56 16.10 -0.79
N ARG A 87 5.96 17.37 -0.74
CA ARG A 87 7.28 17.78 -0.20
C ARG A 87 7.53 17.26 1.21
N ASP A 88 6.49 17.26 2.04
CA ASP A 88 6.59 16.87 3.43
C ASP A 88 6.56 15.35 3.62
N SER A 89 6.19 14.57 2.60
CA SER A 89 6.04 13.12 2.73
C SER A 89 7.36 12.41 2.95
N ILE A 90 8.43 12.83 2.28
CA ILE A 90 9.76 12.21 2.39
C ILE A 90 10.26 12.25 3.84
N ARG A 91 10.16 13.41 4.50
CA ARG A 91 10.62 13.57 5.89
C ARG A 91 9.90 12.65 6.85
N ASN A 92 8.63 12.39 6.60
CA ASN A 92 7.78 11.66 7.53
C ASN A 92 7.63 10.18 7.17
N MET A 93 8.02 9.75 5.95
CA MET A 93 7.94 8.36 5.47
C MET A 93 8.53 7.34 6.45
N ARG A 94 9.59 7.74 7.19
CA ARG A 94 10.19 6.90 8.22
C ARG A 94 9.19 6.42 9.27
N ARG A 95 8.20 7.26 9.62
CA ARG A 95 7.17 6.95 10.61
C ARG A 95 6.18 5.91 10.09
N LEU A 96 5.82 5.95 8.81
CA LEU A 96 4.88 4.99 8.22
C LEU A 96 5.40 3.55 8.32
N LEU A 97 6.68 3.34 8.02
CA LEU A 97 7.25 2.00 8.04
C LEU A 97 7.47 1.44 9.45
N HIS A 98 7.48 2.29 10.49
CA HIS A 98 7.50 1.81 11.88
C HIS A 98 6.23 1.06 12.29
N HIS A 99 5.13 1.17 11.53
CA HIS A 99 3.91 0.40 11.78
C HIS A 99 3.98 -1.04 11.25
N LEU A 100 5.00 -1.36 10.43
CA LEU A 100 5.22 -2.71 9.93
C LEU A 100 5.90 -3.58 10.97
N GLN A 101 5.49 -4.84 11.05
CA GLN A 101 6.11 -5.80 11.95
C GLN A 101 7.31 -6.49 11.30
N GLY A 102 8.14 -7.12 12.13
CA GLY A 102 9.40 -7.76 11.75
C GLY A 102 9.32 -8.92 10.74
N GLY A 103 8.20 -9.15 10.08
CA GLY A 103 8.01 -10.12 8.99
C GLY A 103 7.12 -9.62 7.85
N ASP A 104 6.66 -8.36 7.90
CA ASP A 104 5.82 -7.79 6.85
C ASP A 104 6.70 -7.31 5.68
N PHE A 105 6.15 -7.38 4.47
CA PHE A 105 6.82 -6.93 3.25
C PHE A 105 6.07 -5.74 2.64
N VAL A 106 6.81 -4.88 1.94
CA VAL A 106 6.25 -3.76 1.17
C VAL A 106 6.62 -3.92 -0.29
N ILE A 107 5.63 -3.83 -1.16
CA ILE A 107 5.83 -3.83 -2.61
C ILE A 107 5.34 -2.49 -3.14
N LEU A 108 6.25 -1.72 -3.74
CA LEU A 108 5.91 -0.51 -4.46
C LEU A 108 5.59 -0.88 -5.91
N CYS A 109 4.35 -0.61 -6.32
CA CYS A 109 3.88 -0.86 -7.67
C CYS A 109 3.90 0.44 -8.48
N GLY A 110 4.59 0.39 -9.61
CA GLY A 110 4.60 1.43 -10.63
C GLY A 110 5.98 1.69 -11.20
N SER A 111 6.02 2.20 -12.43
CA SER A 111 7.26 2.44 -13.19
C SER A 111 7.61 3.93 -13.33
N ASN A 112 6.85 4.82 -12.68
CA ASN A 112 7.05 6.26 -12.79
C ASN A 112 8.25 6.76 -11.95
N THR A 113 8.68 7.99 -12.24
CA THR A 113 9.82 8.61 -11.55
C THR A 113 9.59 8.78 -10.04
N ALA A 114 8.36 9.04 -9.61
CA ALA A 114 8.02 9.20 -8.20
C ALA A 114 8.29 7.90 -7.42
N VAL A 115 7.86 6.75 -7.95
CA VAL A 115 8.12 5.44 -7.34
C VAL A 115 9.63 5.19 -7.20
N ASN A 116 10.42 5.45 -8.24
CA ASN A 116 11.87 5.27 -8.20
C ASN A 116 12.55 6.13 -7.11
N VAL A 117 12.09 7.38 -6.94
CA VAL A 117 12.59 8.28 -5.88
C VAL A 117 12.23 7.75 -4.49
N ILE A 118 10.98 7.33 -4.28
CA ILE A 118 10.54 6.76 -3.01
C ILE A 118 11.34 5.51 -2.69
N THR A 119 11.47 4.57 -3.62
CA THR A 119 12.23 3.33 -3.39
C THR A 119 13.69 3.62 -3.05
N SER A 120 14.34 4.52 -3.80
CA SER A 120 15.74 4.90 -3.53
C SER A 120 15.88 5.49 -2.13
N PHE A 121 14.93 6.34 -1.73
CA PHE A 121 14.90 6.94 -0.40
C PHE A 121 14.66 5.90 0.70
N LEU A 122 13.69 5.01 0.52
CA LEU A 122 13.36 3.94 1.46
C LEU A 122 14.53 2.99 1.67
N ARG A 123 15.17 2.52 0.60
CA ARG A 123 16.38 1.68 0.69
C ARG A 123 17.52 2.37 1.44
N THR A 124 17.66 3.69 1.28
CA THR A 124 18.69 4.47 1.97
C THR A 124 18.41 4.58 3.47
N LEU A 125 17.15 4.82 3.85
CA LEU A 125 16.75 4.95 5.25
C LEU A 125 16.71 3.61 5.99
N PHE A 126 16.30 2.56 5.30
CA PHE A 126 16.01 1.25 5.88
C PHE A 126 16.98 0.20 5.37
N GLN A 127 18.29 0.45 5.48
CA GLN A 127 19.32 -0.44 4.95
C GLN A 127 19.18 -1.89 5.45
N ASN A 128 18.78 -2.07 6.71
CA ASN A 128 18.59 -3.39 7.31
C ASN A 128 17.28 -4.09 6.87
N GLU A 129 16.32 -3.34 6.32
CA GLU A 129 15.02 -3.84 5.89
C GLU A 129 14.84 -3.69 4.37
N ALA A 130 15.89 -3.28 3.66
CA ALA A 130 15.85 -3.02 2.22
C ALA A 130 15.44 -4.27 1.43
N ASP A 131 15.76 -5.46 1.94
CA ASP A 131 15.37 -6.74 1.35
C ASP A 131 13.86 -7.02 1.44
N ARG A 132 13.12 -6.27 2.27
CA ARG A 132 11.66 -6.38 2.43
C ARG A 132 10.89 -5.33 1.64
N ILE A 133 11.61 -4.41 0.99
CA ILE A 133 11.05 -3.36 0.15
C ILE A 133 11.33 -3.72 -1.30
N LEU A 134 10.31 -4.29 -1.94
CA LEU A 134 10.36 -4.76 -3.32
C LEU A 134 9.68 -3.75 -4.25
N MET A 135 9.95 -3.89 -5.54
CA MET A 135 9.31 -3.11 -6.59
C MET A 135 8.64 -4.07 -7.57
N ALA A 136 7.53 -3.61 -8.13
CA ALA A 136 6.84 -4.26 -9.23
C ALA A 136 6.50 -3.19 -10.28
N ALA A 137 6.56 -3.54 -11.56
CA ALA A 137 6.21 -2.64 -12.65
C ALA A 137 4.70 -2.45 -12.80
N SER A 138 3.89 -3.37 -12.27
CA SER A 138 2.43 -3.33 -12.32
C SER A 138 1.78 -3.98 -11.08
N LEU A 139 0.48 -3.73 -10.89
CA LEU A 139 -0.28 -4.32 -9.78
C LEU A 139 -0.37 -5.84 -9.89
N GLU A 140 -0.44 -6.37 -11.11
CA GLU A 140 -0.46 -7.82 -11.34
C GLU A 140 0.86 -8.49 -10.96
N GLU A 141 1.98 -7.86 -11.30
CA GLU A 141 3.31 -8.31 -10.88
C GLU A 141 3.46 -8.22 -9.36
N ALA A 142 2.99 -7.13 -8.74
CA ALA A 142 3.01 -6.97 -7.29
C ALA A 142 2.24 -8.09 -6.57
N ARG A 143 1.05 -8.44 -7.07
CA ARG A 143 0.26 -9.57 -6.55
C ARG A 143 0.96 -10.90 -6.71
N THR A 144 1.66 -11.10 -7.82
CA THR A 144 2.45 -12.31 -8.07
C THR A 144 3.58 -12.44 -7.05
N LEU A 145 4.38 -11.38 -6.89
CA LEU A 145 5.44 -11.30 -5.90
C LEU A 145 4.91 -11.49 -4.47
N ALA A 146 3.77 -10.88 -4.13
CA ALA A 146 3.16 -11.04 -2.82
C ALA A 146 2.83 -12.50 -2.50
N ARG A 147 2.26 -13.24 -3.46
CA ARG A 147 1.96 -14.67 -3.28
C ARG A 147 3.21 -15.52 -3.15
N GLU A 148 4.26 -15.22 -3.92
CA GLU A 148 5.56 -15.91 -3.79
C GLU A 148 6.13 -15.74 -2.38
N ILE A 149 6.16 -14.51 -1.86
CA ILE A 149 6.61 -14.20 -0.50
C ILE A 149 5.79 -14.96 0.54
N LEU A 150 4.46 -14.93 0.42
CA LEU A 150 3.55 -15.57 1.37
C LEU A 150 3.67 -17.11 1.33
N SER A 151 4.03 -17.69 0.18
CA SER A 151 4.33 -19.12 0.07
C SER A 151 5.67 -19.53 0.72
N GLY A 152 6.48 -18.57 1.17
CA GLY A 152 7.83 -18.79 1.68
C GLY A 152 8.87 -18.99 0.58
N SER A 153 8.52 -18.73 -0.68
CA SER A 153 9.47 -18.74 -1.79
C SER A 153 10.29 -17.45 -1.74
N PRO A 154 11.63 -17.52 -1.77
CA PRO A 154 12.44 -16.30 -1.83
C PRO A 154 12.11 -15.55 -3.14
N PRO A 155 11.85 -14.24 -3.10
CA PRO A 155 11.55 -13.48 -4.31
C PRO A 155 12.74 -13.52 -5.27
N ILE A 156 12.48 -13.88 -6.53
CA ILE A 156 13.49 -13.91 -7.59
C ILE A 156 13.81 -12.46 -7.97
N ARG A 157 15.08 -12.04 -7.81
CA ARG A 157 15.56 -10.69 -8.12
C ARG A 157 16.03 -10.54 -9.56
#